data_AF-A0A163K617-F1
#
_entry.id   AF-A0A163K617-F1
#
_cell.length_a   1.000
_cell.length_b   1.000
_cell.length_c   1.000
_cell.angle_alpha   90.00
_cell.angle_beta   90.00
_cell.angle_gamma   90.00
#
_symmetry.space_group_name_H-M   'P 1'
#
loop_
_entity.id
_entity.type
_entity.pdbx_description
1 polymer ?
#
loop_
_entity_poly.entity_id
_entity_poly.type
_entity_poly.pdbx_seq_one_letter_code
_entity_poly.pdbx_strand_id
1 'polypeptide(L)'
;MMNKKWWAGILAGTMAFSLLSGCGGGTKEPSGTAGEGAAEGGETVNLRLYTHGTEEAYNWSKTIQAYEDATPGVTIELVQLSEKGDSQEAMKKMDLEAASSAQMDILMFSDPAGYAQRVALGMAEPLDEYIAKDGYTVETDYKVDTHLDGKVYALPGKFNPWYVLLNKDHLEEAGLPVPTDWTWDDYADYAKQLTQGEGASKRYGTYFHGPQGGGWMEFLKLKMANQPQDADFLKADGSSNLDNPTFRETLELRVRMEKEDQSSVPYTDIISQKLNYRTQFFNQSASMITIGSWMNTEIGGTDKVPLDFQVAVAPYPKNKESDPIGLTSVSTDYVAVAAKSKHKEEAYKFVRWYTTEGQIVQGKNIPAWQQVKSEQVEGIIDTILAGTKSPEKVDKKSLVDTLVISKASAIAPPSSYQAEVYEAVNEEYEKLILGNQDIDQTLKSTQERVNKIIDSNKK
;
A
#
# COMPACT_ATOMS: atom_id res chain seq x y z
N MET A 1 -60.88 -3.76 -9.50
CA MET A 1 -61.24 -4.41 -10.78
C MET A 1 -60.32 -5.60 -10.99
N MET A 2 -60.88 -6.65 -11.59
CA MET A 2 -60.52 -8.06 -11.50
C MET A 2 -59.33 -8.52 -12.38
N ASN A 3 -58.62 -9.52 -11.84
CA ASN A 3 -58.19 -10.80 -12.45
C ASN A 3 -57.03 -10.90 -13.49
N LYS A 4 -55.97 -11.57 -13.01
CA LYS A 4 -55.44 -12.92 -13.41
C LYS A 4 -55.07 -13.23 -14.87
N LYS A 5 -53.75 -13.46 -15.05
CA LYS A 5 -53.03 -14.71 -15.42
C LYS A 5 -53.22 -15.40 -16.80
N TRP A 6 -52.06 -15.93 -17.26
CA TRP A 6 -51.80 -17.11 -18.14
C TRP A 6 -51.93 -16.88 -19.66
N TRP A 7 -51.19 -17.51 -20.59
CA TRP A 7 -50.03 -18.44 -20.68
C TRP A 7 -49.77 -18.63 -22.21
N ALA A 8 -48.53 -18.99 -22.62
CA ALA A 8 -48.13 -19.89 -23.75
C ALA A 8 -48.75 -19.72 -25.17
N GLY A 9 -48.10 -19.97 -26.31
CA GLY A 9 -46.78 -20.48 -26.67
C GLY A 9 -46.70 -20.71 -28.20
N ILE A 10 -45.46 -20.75 -28.73
CA ILE A 10 -44.88 -21.55 -29.84
C ILE A 10 -45.73 -21.89 -31.09
N LEU A 11 -45.20 -21.57 -32.29
CA LEU A 11 -44.83 -22.48 -33.42
C LEU A 11 -44.55 -21.63 -34.70
N ALA A 12 -43.36 -21.71 -35.31
CA ALA A 12 -43.02 -22.45 -36.55
C ALA A 12 -43.84 -22.02 -37.79
N GLY A 13 -43.30 -21.75 -38.99
CA GLY A 13 -41.96 -21.80 -39.56
C GLY A 13 -42.04 -21.58 -41.09
N THR A 14 -40.88 -21.66 -41.73
CA THR A 14 -40.61 -22.05 -43.14
C THR A 14 -40.73 -21.07 -44.32
N MET A 15 -39.64 -21.12 -45.13
CA MET A 15 -39.49 -20.94 -46.59
C MET A 15 -39.48 -19.52 -47.18
N ALA A 16 -38.74 -19.20 -48.25
CA ALA A 16 -37.54 -19.70 -48.93
C ALA A 16 -37.27 -18.75 -50.14
N PHE A 17 -36.01 -18.70 -50.63
CA PHE A 17 -35.54 -18.18 -51.94
C PHE A 17 -35.78 -16.68 -52.26
N SER A 18 -34.80 -15.89 -52.70
CA SER A 18 -34.00 -16.14 -53.90
C SER A 18 -32.88 -15.08 -54.04
N LEU A 19 -31.73 -15.54 -54.53
CA LEU A 19 -30.63 -14.74 -55.08
C LEU A 19 -31.08 -14.05 -56.38
N LEU A 20 -30.63 -12.81 -56.61
CA LEU A 20 -30.33 -12.28 -57.95
C LEU A 20 -29.44 -11.04 -57.83
N SER A 21 -28.18 -11.22 -58.24
CA SER A 21 -27.20 -10.22 -58.63
C SER A 21 -27.62 -9.49 -59.92
N GLY A 22 -27.34 -8.19 -60.03
CA GLY A 22 -27.46 -7.45 -61.30
C GLY A 22 -27.11 -5.97 -61.19
N CYS A 23 -25.94 -5.61 -61.73
CA CYS A 23 -25.34 -4.28 -61.81
C CYS A 23 -26.15 -3.28 -62.67
N GLY A 24 -25.89 -1.98 -62.46
CA GLY A 24 -26.10 -0.97 -63.51
C GLY A 24 -25.97 0.48 -63.03
N GLY A 25 -24.80 1.09 -63.23
CA GLY A 25 -24.62 2.54 -63.03
C GLY A 25 -23.16 2.99 -63.14
N GLY A 26 -22.65 3.10 -64.37
CA GLY A 26 -21.25 3.40 -64.67
C GLY A 26 -20.84 4.87 -64.53
N THR A 27 -19.57 5.01 -64.13
CA THR A 27 -18.52 5.92 -64.65
C THR A 27 -18.65 7.43 -64.52
N LYS A 28 -17.77 7.99 -63.68
CA LYS A 28 -16.83 9.07 -64.05
C LYS A 28 -15.48 8.85 -63.34
N GLU A 29 -14.47 8.50 -64.11
CA GLU A 29 -13.04 8.69 -63.82
C GLU A 29 -12.58 9.99 -64.55
N PRO A 30 -11.42 10.63 -64.25
CA PRO A 30 -10.11 9.96 -64.13
C PRO A 30 -9.10 10.51 -63.09
N SER A 31 -8.07 9.69 -62.84
CA SER A 31 -6.62 9.98 -62.60
C SER A 31 -6.21 11.25 -61.84
N GLY A 32 -5.32 11.25 -60.85
CA GLY A 32 -4.33 10.29 -60.37
C GLY A 32 -3.12 11.08 -59.87
N THR A 33 -2.63 10.80 -58.65
CA THR A 33 -1.24 11.06 -58.22
C THR A 33 -0.93 10.19 -57.00
N ALA A 34 0.29 9.65 -57.01
CA ALA A 34 0.81 8.63 -56.13
C ALA A 34 1.21 9.13 -54.73
N GLY A 35 1.15 8.22 -53.75
CA GLY A 35 2.30 7.85 -52.92
C GLY A 35 2.62 8.65 -51.66
N GLU A 36 2.81 7.87 -50.57
CA GLU A 36 3.47 8.17 -49.28
C GLU A 36 2.64 8.92 -48.21
N GLY A 37 2.39 8.37 -47.00
CA GLY A 37 2.78 7.10 -46.41
C GLY A 37 1.75 6.68 -45.36
N ALA A 38 1.14 5.53 -45.57
CA ALA A 38 0.43 4.82 -44.51
C ALA A 38 1.49 4.17 -43.63
N ALA A 39 1.55 4.56 -42.37
CA ALA A 39 2.32 3.83 -41.37
C ALA A 39 1.88 2.37 -41.40
N GLU A 40 2.84 1.46 -41.52
CA GLU A 40 2.63 0.02 -41.42
C GLU A 40 1.89 -0.28 -40.12
N GLY A 41 0.69 -0.86 -40.25
CA GLY A 41 -0.08 -1.36 -39.12
C GLY A 41 0.62 -2.55 -38.49
N GLY A 42 1.51 -2.27 -37.53
CA GLY A 42 1.97 -3.27 -36.57
C GLY A 42 0.78 -3.79 -35.75
N GLU A 43 0.84 -5.06 -35.35
CA GLU A 43 -0.15 -5.68 -34.47
C GLU A 43 -0.20 -4.91 -33.14
N THR A 44 -1.35 -4.37 -32.77
CA THR A 44 -1.56 -3.70 -31.48
C THR A 44 -1.36 -4.70 -30.35
N VAL A 45 -0.41 -4.44 -29.45
CA VAL A 45 -0.21 -5.24 -28.24
C VAL A 45 -1.15 -4.74 -27.15
N ASN A 46 -2.06 -5.60 -26.67
CA ASN A 46 -2.95 -5.28 -25.55
C ASN A 46 -2.45 -5.98 -24.28
N LEU A 47 -1.97 -5.20 -23.31
CA LEU A 47 -1.48 -5.68 -22.02
C LEU A 47 -2.58 -5.63 -20.96
N ARG A 48 -2.66 -6.65 -20.11
CA ARG A 48 -3.60 -6.67 -18.97
C ARG A 48 -2.89 -6.36 -17.66
N LEU A 49 -3.29 -5.25 -17.03
CA LEU A 49 -2.79 -4.80 -15.73
C LEU A 49 -3.73 -5.22 -14.60
N TYR A 50 -3.28 -6.18 -13.80
CA TYR A 50 -4.02 -6.68 -12.63
C TYR A 50 -3.65 -5.89 -11.37
N THR A 51 -4.63 -5.18 -10.81
CA THR A 51 -4.39 -4.22 -9.73
C THR A 51 -5.42 -4.29 -8.61
N HIS A 52 -5.00 -3.96 -7.39
CA HIS A 52 -5.92 -3.66 -6.28
C HIS A 52 -6.40 -2.21 -6.31
N GLY A 53 -5.67 -1.32 -6.97
CA GLY A 53 -5.88 0.13 -6.92
C GLY A 53 -7.14 0.58 -7.63
N THR A 54 -7.96 1.38 -6.95
CA THR A 54 -9.14 2.03 -7.54
C THR A 54 -8.74 3.25 -8.37
N GLU A 55 -9.60 3.68 -9.30
CA GLU A 55 -9.41 4.93 -10.05
C GLU A 55 -9.22 6.14 -9.12
N GLU A 56 -9.98 6.23 -8.02
CA GLU A 56 -9.89 7.34 -7.05
C GLU A 56 -8.49 7.44 -6.41
N ALA A 57 -7.90 6.29 -6.05
CA ALA A 57 -6.62 6.22 -5.37
C ALA A 57 -5.41 6.22 -6.32
N TYR A 58 -5.59 5.83 -7.59
CA TYR A 58 -4.49 5.61 -8.53
C TYR A 58 -4.59 6.39 -9.83
N ASN A 59 -5.69 7.08 -10.13
CA ASN A 59 -5.82 7.90 -11.34
C ASN A 59 -5.42 7.11 -12.62
N TRP A 60 -5.90 5.87 -12.72
CA TRP A 60 -5.45 4.92 -13.74
C TRP A 60 -5.78 5.40 -15.13
N SER A 61 -6.94 6.02 -15.32
CA SER A 61 -7.39 6.51 -16.63
C SER A 61 -6.38 7.51 -17.22
N LYS A 62 -5.94 8.49 -16.42
CA LYS A 62 -4.92 9.46 -16.84
C LYS A 62 -3.55 8.82 -17.04
N THR A 63 -3.17 7.92 -16.12
CA THR A 63 -1.84 7.30 -16.13
C THR A 63 -1.67 6.37 -17.33
N ILE A 64 -2.67 5.54 -17.62
CA ILE A 64 -2.68 4.65 -18.79
C ILE A 64 -2.68 5.47 -20.08
N GLN A 65 -3.54 6.47 -20.19
CA GLN A 65 -3.58 7.33 -21.37
C GLN A 65 -2.22 7.98 -21.68
N ALA A 66 -1.53 8.49 -20.66
CA ALA A 66 -0.21 9.07 -20.85
C ALA A 66 0.83 8.08 -21.38
N TYR A 67 0.75 6.80 -20.98
CA TYR A 67 1.64 5.77 -21.52
C TYR A 67 1.28 5.40 -22.96
N GLU A 68 -0.01 5.22 -23.27
CA GLU A 68 -0.50 4.88 -24.60
C GLU A 68 -0.16 5.99 -25.62
N ASP A 69 -0.29 7.26 -25.23
CA ASP A 69 0.11 8.40 -26.05
C ASP A 69 1.62 8.43 -26.33
N ALA A 70 2.43 8.03 -25.33
CA ALA A 70 3.89 7.95 -25.46
C ALA A 70 4.39 6.69 -26.17
N THR A 71 3.56 5.64 -26.26
CA THR A 71 3.94 4.31 -26.77
C THR A 71 2.93 3.82 -27.82
N PRO A 72 2.93 4.38 -29.04
CA PRO A 72 2.00 3.98 -30.09
C PRO A 72 2.06 2.47 -30.38
N GLY A 73 0.91 1.83 -30.51
CA GLY A 73 0.80 0.39 -30.78
C GLY A 73 0.69 -0.50 -29.53
N VAL A 74 0.72 0.08 -28.33
CA VAL A 74 0.43 -0.63 -27.08
C VAL A 74 -0.82 -0.05 -26.42
N THR A 75 -1.72 -0.92 -25.96
CA THR A 75 -2.87 -0.55 -25.12
C THR A 75 -2.84 -1.28 -23.79
N ILE A 76 -3.50 -0.73 -22.77
CA ILE A 76 -3.57 -1.34 -21.44
C ILE A 76 -5.03 -1.52 -21.00
N GLU A 77 -5.42 -2.78 -20.85
CA GLU A 77 -6.66 -3.17 -20.17
C GLU A 77 -6.43 -3.22 -18.66
N LEU A 78 -7.11 -2.34 -17.91
CA LEU A 78 -7.09 -2.36 -16.45
C LEU A 78 -8.04 -3.44 -15.92
N VAL A 79 -7.50 -4.39 -15.16
CA VAL A 79 -8.27 -5.40 -14.42
C VAL A 79 -8.23 -5.06 -12.92
N GLN A 80 -9.24 -4.31 -12.47
CA GLN A 80 -9.39 -3.95 -11.06
C GLN A 80 -9.98 -5.12 -10.26
N LEU A 81 -9.19 -5.67 -9.33
CA LEU A 81 -9.55 -6.87 -8.58
C LEU A 81 -10.36 -6.57 -7.32
N SER A 82 -10.32 -5.37 -6.76
CA SER A 82 -11.17 -4.98 -5.62
C SER A 82 -11.92 -3.68 -5.91
N GLU A 83 -13.23 -3.68 -5.73
CA GLU A 83 -14.08 -2.48 -5.88
C GLU A 83 -13.73 -1.39 -4.86
N LYS A 84 -13.24 -1.80 -3.68
CA LYS A 84 -12.95 -0.90 -2.55
C LYS A 84 -11.45 -0.69 -2.30
N GLY A 85 -10.59 -1.25 -3.14
CA GLY A 85 -9.14 -1.23 -2.92
C GLY A 85 -8.67 -2.12 -1.78
N ASP A 86 -9.43 -3.16 -1.43
CA ASP A 86 -8.99 -4.18 -0.46
C ASP A 86 -7.95 -5.09 -1.13
N SER A 87 -6.70 -4.97 -0.69
CA SER A 87 -5.60 -5.71 -1.28
C SER A 87 -5.65 -7.22 -0.98
N GLN A 88 -6.23 -7.63 0.15
CA GLN A 88 -6.38 -9.05 0.49
C GLN A 88 -7.45 -9.72 -0.37
N GLU A 89 -8.55 -9.00 -0.63
CA GLU A 89 -9.57 -9.42 -1.61
C GLU A 89 -8.97 -9.52 -3.01
N ALA A 90 -8.23 -8.49 -3.43
CA ALA A 90 -7.59 -8.43 -4.74
C ALA A 90 -6.63 -9.61 -4.95
N MET A 91 -5.80 -9.92 -3.94
CA MET A 91 -4.88 -11.06 -3.97
C MET A 91 -5.60 -12.41 -4.15
N LYS A 92 -6.70 -12.65 -3.43
CA LYS A 92 -7.48 -13.89 -3.60
C LYS A 92 -8.06 -14.02 -5.00
N LYS A 93 -8.57 -12.92 -5.57
CA LYS A 93 -9.09 -12.90 -6.94
C LYS A 93 -7.98 -13.08 -7.98
N MET A 94 -6.80 -12.52 -7.76
CA MET A 94 -5.62 -12.76 -8.59
C MET A 94 -5.24 -14.24 -8.62
N ASP A 95 -5.28 -14.93 -7.49
CA ASP A 95 -4.99 -16.37 -7.42
C ASP A 95 -6.02 -17.20 -8.19
N LEU A 96 -7.29 -16.79 -8.16
CA LEU A 96 -8.36 -17.43 -8.95
C LEU A 96 -8.16 -17.24 -10.46
N GLU A 97 -7.76 -16.04 -10.89
CA GLU A 97 -7.43 -15.73 -12.29
C GLU A 97 -6.21 -16.53 -12.77
N ALA A 98 -5.18 -16.63 -11.93
CA ALA A 98 -4.01 -17.45 -12.23
C ALA A 98 -4.37 -18.95 -12.32
N ALA A 99 -5.22 -19.44 -11.42
CA ALA A 99 -5.70 -20.83 -11.42
C ALA A 99 -6.58 -21.15 -12.63
N SER A 100 -7.37 -20.18 -13.12
CA SER A 100 -8.16 -20.31 -14.34
C SER A 100 -7.34 -20.18 -15.63
N SER A 101 -6.02 -19.96 -15.51
CA SER A 101 -5.11 -19.72 -16.64
C SER A 101 -5.51 -18.51 -17.47
N ALA A 102 -6.05 -17.46 -16.84
CA ALA A 102 -6.29 -16.19 -17.49
C ALA A 102 -4.99 -15.64 -18.10
N GLN A 103 -5.11 -14.88 -19.20
CA GLN A 103 -3.98 -14.13 -19.73
C GLN A 103 -3.68 -12.97 -18.77
N MET A 104 -2.45 -12.92 -18.27
CA MET A 104 -1.96 -11.89 -17.36
C MET A 104 -0.62 -11.37 -17.87
N ASP A 105 -0.43 -10.06 -17.83
CA ASP A 105 0.80 -9.41 -18.33
C ASP A 105 1.53 -8.66 -17.21
N ILE A 106 0.80 -7.87 -16.43
CA ILE A 106 1.36 -7.09 -15.32
C ILE A 106 0.57 -7.39 -14.05
N LEU A 107 1.29 -7.67 -12.96
CA LEU A 107 0.74 -8.03 -11.65
C LEU A 107 1.17 -7.00 -10.61
N MET A 108 0.24 -6.54 -9.76
CA MET A 108 0.53 -5.62 -8.67
C MET A 108 0.25 -6.26 -7.32
N PHE A 109 1.27 -6.40 -6.48
CA PHE A 109 1.16 -6.88 -5.09
C PHE A 109 1.34 -5.73 -4.11
N SER A 110 0.66 -5.75 -2.96
CA SER A 110 0.68 -4.65 -1.98
C SER A 110 1.57 -4.89 -0.76
N ASP A 111 2.01 -6.13 -0.56
CA ASP A 111 2.77 -6.52 0.63
C ASP A 111 3.86 -7.55 0.28
N PRO A 112 4.95 -7.61 1.06
CA PRO A 112 6.10 -8.46 0.76
C PRO A 112 5.71 -9.94 0.74
N ALA A 113 4.98 -10.42 1.76
CA ALA A 113 4.64 -11.83 1.91
C ALA A 113 3.79 -12.34 0.73
N GLY A 114 2.79 -11.56 0.33
CA GLY A 114 1.96 -11.84 -0.83
C GLY A 114 2.74 -11.83 -2.14
N TYR A 115 3.70 -10.93 -2.30
CA TYR A 115 4.63 -10.90 -3.44
C TYR A 115 5.47 -12.17 -3.50
N ALA A 116 6.19 -12.51 -2.43
CA ALA A 116 7.10 -13.66 -2.43
C ALA A 116 6.39 -15.00 -2.56
N GLN A 117 5.22 -15.17 -1.94
CA GLN A 117 4.42 -16.38 -2.11
C GLN A 117 4.11 -16.62 -3.60
N ARG A 118 3.82 -15.57 -4.36
CA ARG A 118 3.44 -15.66 -5.78
C ARG A 118 4.65 -15.79 -6.69
N VAL A 119 5.79 -15.21 -6.32
CA VAL A 119 7.08 -15.55 -6.93
C VAL A 119 7.40 -17.03 -6.75
N ALA A 120 7.22 -17.58 -5.53
CA ALA A 120 7.46 -19.00 -5.24
C ALA A 120 6.49 -19.94 -6.01
N LEU A 121 5.27 -19.46 -6.31
CA LEU A 121 4.32 -20.15 -7.19
C LEU A 121 4.64 -20.01 -8.70
N GLY A 122 5.71 -19.28 -9.05
CA GLY A 122 6.13 -19.07 -10.44
C GLY A 122 5.26 -18.10 -11.22
N MET A 123 4.60 -17.15 -10.55
CA MET A 123 3.72 -16.18 -11.20
C MET A 123 4.46 -14.99 -11.81
N ALA A 124 5.63 -14.62 -11.29
CA ALA A 124 6.37 -13.44 -11.70
C ALA A 124 7.65 -13.79 -12.47
N GLU A 125 7.95 -13.00 -13.51
CA GLU A 125 9.15 -13.10 -14.32
C GLU A 125 10.36 -12.46 -13.60
N PRO A 126 11.55 -13.07 -13.61
CA PRO A 126 12.78 -12.39 -13.21
C PRO A 126 13.09 -11.21 -14.14
N LEU A 127 13.37 -10.04 -13.57
CA LEU A 127 13.60 -8.79 -14.30
C LEU A 127 15.09 -8.50 -14.53
N ASP A 128 15.99 -9.32 -14.01
CA ASP A 128 17.44 -9.07 -13.96
C ASP A 128 18.05 -8.80 -15.35
N GLU A 129 17.64 -9.54 -16.39
CA GLU A 129 18.14 -9.34 -17.76
C GLU A 129 17.68 -8.00 -18.35
N TYR A 130 16.45 -7.58 -18.06
CA TYR A 130 15.93 -6.28 -18.51
C TYR A 130 16.62 -5.13 -17.77
N ILE A 131 16.80 -5.27 -16.46
CA ILE A 131 17.52 -4.30 -15.62
C ILE A 131 18.96 -4.13 -16.12
N ALA A 132 19.66 -5.23 -16.39
CA ALA A 132 21.02 -5.20 -16.92
C ALA A 132 21.10 -4.52 -18.29
N LYS A 133 20.10 -4.73 -19.15
CA LYS A 133 20.00 -4.09 -20.48
C LYS A 133 19.76 -2.57 -20.37
N ASP A 134 18.95 -2.14 -19.42
CA ASP A 134 18.63 -0.72 -19.19
C ASP A 134 19.70 0.01 -18.35
N GLY A 135 20.59 -0.74 -17.68
CA GLY A 135 21.80 -0.20 -17.04
C GLY A 135 21.56 0.54 -15.72
N TYR A 136 20.56 0.12 -14.93
CA TYR A 136 20.29 0.67 -13.59
C TYR A 136 20.41 -0.37 -12.48
N THR A 137 20.34 0.04 -11.22
CA THR A 137 20.46 -0.85 -10.05
C THR A 137 19.35 -0.54 -9.05
N VAL A 138 18.52 -1.54 -8.70
CA VAL A 138 17.27 -1.32 -7.94
C VAL A 138 17.55 -0.67 -6.58
N GLU A 139 18.58 -1.14 -5.89
CA GLU A 139 18.98 -0.70 -4.54
C GLU A 139 19.42 0.76 -4.49
N THR A 140 19.90 1.31 -5.62
CA THR A 140 20.36 2.70 -5.71
C THR A 140 19.38 3.61 -6.44
N ASP A 141 18.60 3.07 -7.40
CA ASP A 141 17.65 3.85 -8.19
C ASP A 141 16.25 3.91 -7.57
N TYR A 142 15.93 3.01 -6.63
CA TYR A 142 14.67 2.99 -5.91
C TYR A 142 14.85 3.06 -4.39
N LYS A 143 13.87 3.63 -3.70
CA LYS A 143 13.84 3.79 -2.24
C LYS A 143 13.48 2.51 -1.50
N VAL A 144 13.04 1.49 -2.22
CA VAL A 144 12.61 0.19 -1.68
C VAL A 144 13.32 -0.90 -2.45
N ASP A 145 13.96 -1.80 -1.72
CA ASP A 145 14.56 -2.99 -2.29
C ASP A 145 13.48 -4.08 -2.44
N THR A 146 13.37 -4.66 -3.63
CA THR A 146 12.40 -5.70 -3.98
C THR A 146 13.04 -7.06 -4.26
N HIS A 147 14.34 -7.20 -3.96
CA HIS A 147 15.05 -8.47 -4.14
C HIS A 147 14.40 -9.58 -3.33
N LEU A 148 14.28 -10.74 -3.97
CA LEU A 148 13.88 -11.99 -3.36
C LEU A 148 14.86 -13.07 -3.81
N ASP A 149 15.53 -13.72 -2.86
CA ASP A 149 16.53 -14.75 -3.12
C ASP A 149 17.61 -14.32 -4.14
N GLY A 150 18.03 -13.06 -4.05
CA GLY A 150 19.08 -12.48 -4.91
C GLY A 150 18.66 -12.14 -6.33
N LYS A 151 17.35 -12.09 -6.63
CA LYS A 151 16.79 -11.67 -7.92
C LYS A 151 15.72 -10.62 -7.75
N VAL A 152 15.44 -9.86 -8.81
CA VAL A 152 14.35 -8.88 -8.86
C VAL A 152 13.18 -9.46 -9.65
N TYR A 153 11.99 -9.57 -9.04
CA TYR A 153 10.77 -10.00 -9.74
C TYR A 153 9.73 -8.89 -9.91
N ALA A 154 9.96 -7.73 -9.29
CA ALA A 154 9.07 -6.58 -9.35
C ALA A 154 9.85 -5.28 -9.17
N LEU A 155 9.39 -4.19 -9.78
CA LEU A 155 9.87 -2.85 -9.47
C LEU A 155 8.91 -2.17 -8.47
N PRO A 156 9.42 -1.40 -7.50
CA PRO A 156 8.57 -0.72 -6.53
C PRO A 156 7.94 0.52 -7.17
N GLY A 157 6.60 0.61 -7.13
CA GLY A 157 5.86 1.77 -7.63
C GLY A 157 5.95 2.97 -6.70
N LYS A 158 5.44 2.81 -5.48
CA LYS A 158 5.29 3.92 -4.52
C LYS A 158 6.11 3.72 -3.27
N PHE A 159 6.41 4.83 -2.60
CA PHE A 159 7.07 4.89 -1.32
C PHE A 159 6.07 5.35 -0.27
N ASN A 160 5.52 4.40 0.50
CA ASN A 160 4.56 4.69 1.56
C ASN A 160 5.17 4.50 2.96
N PRO A 161 5.92 5.49 3.48
CA PRO A 161 6.49 5.43 4.82
C PRO A 161 5.42 5.57 5.90
N TRP A 162 5.71 4.99 7.05
CA TRP A 162 5.00 5.30 8.29
C TRP A 162 5.52 6.58 8.93
N TYR A 163 4.60 7.36 9.47
CA TYR A 163 4.81 8.66 10.11
C TYR A 163 3.77 8.86 11.23
N VAL A 164 3.72 10.05 11.83
CA VAL A 164 2.72 10.39 12.85
C VAL A 164 1.84 11.54 12.35
N LEU A 165 0.53 11.31 12.26
CA LEU A 165 -0.45 12.37 12.09
C LEU A 165 -0.79 13.00 13.44
N LEU A 166 -0.92 14.32 13.47
CA LEU A 166 -1.10 15.12 14.67
C LEU A 166 -2.29 16.06 14.52
N ASN A 167 -3.17 16.10 15.53
CA ASN A 167 -4.11 17.19 15.71
C ASN A 167 -3.35 18.41 16.28
N LYS A 168 -3.14 19.42 15.43
CA LYS A 168 -2.34 20.60 15.76
C LYS A 168 -3.06 21.54 16.73
N ASP A 169 -4.40 21.54 16.74
CA ASP A 169 -5.19 22.31 17.71
C ASP A 169 -4.99 21.74 19.13
N HIS A 170 -4.94 20.40 19.27
CA HIS A 170 -4.63 19.75 20.55
C HIS A 170 -3.19 20.00 21.01
N LEU A 171 -2.22 20.07 20.08
CA LEU A 171 -0.84 20.45 20.40
C LEU A 171 -0.78 21.89 20.92
N GLU A 172 -1.47 22.83 20.26
CA GLU A 172 -1.54 24.23 20.69
C GLU A 172 -2.19 24.36 22.08
N GLU A 173 -3.28 23.65 22.34
CA GLU A 173 -3.94 23.60 23.65
C GLU A 173 -2.99 23.13 24.76
N ALA A 174 -2.14 22.15 24.47
CA ALA A 174 -1.15 21.62 25.40
C ALA A 174 0.16 22.43 25.46
N GLY A 175 0.33 23.44 24.60
CA GLY A 175 1.58 24.20 24.48
C GLY A 175 2.75 23.41 23.88
N LEU A 176 2.45 22.36 23.10
CA LEU A 176 3.44 21.48 22.46
C LEU A 176 3.72 21.93 21.02
N PRO A 177 4.98 22.00 20.57
CA PRO A 177 5.28 22.22 19.16
C PRO A 177 5.08 20.95 18.33
N VAL A 178 4.90 21.11 17.01
CA VAL A 178 4.98 19.98 16.07
C VAL A 178 6.40 19.40 16.11
N PRO A 179 6.59 18.13 16.49
CA PRO A 179 7.92 17.54 16.60
C PRO A 179 8.52 17.33 15.21
N THR A 180 9.80 17.70 15.07
CA THR A 180 10.58 17.54 13.83
C THR A 180 11.77 16.60 14.02
N ASP A 181 12.17 16.32 15.26
CA ASP A 181 13.11 15.28 15.67
C ASP A 181 12.74 14.89 17.12
N TRP A 182 12.50 13.59 17.36
CA TRP A 182 11.95 13.09 18.61
C TRP A 182 12.11 11.57 18.73
N THR A 183 12.01 11.09 19.95
CA THR A 183 12.12 9.68 20.32
C THR A 183 10.76 9.06 20.66
N TRP A 184 10.73 7.73 20.79
CA TRP A 184 9.55 7.03 21.31
C TRP A 184 9.19 7.42 22.76
N ASP A 185 10.17 7.86 23.56
CA ASP A 185 9.89 8.39 24.90
C ASP A 185 9.22 9.77 24.82
N ASP A 186 9.68 10.66 23.94
CA ASP A 186 9.02 11.94 23.66
C ASP A 186 7.59 11.70 23.15
N TYR A 187 7.39 10.72 22.27
CA TYR A 187 6.07 10.33 21.78
C TYR A 187 5.13 9.93 22.92
N ALA A 188 5.62 9.11 23.87
CA ALA A 188 4.83 8.69 25.03
C ALA A 188 4.45 9.88 25.92
N ASP A 189 5.39 10.81 26.13
CA ASP A 189 5.16 12.02 26.94
C ASP A 189 4.21 13.01 26.26
N TYR A 190 4.28 13.15 24.93
CA TYR A 190 3.30 13.90 24.14
C TYR A 190 1.92 13.27 24.27
N ALA A 191 1.79 11.95 24.08
CA ALA A 191 0.52 11.26 24.20
C ALA A 191 -0.09 11.43 25.61
N LYS A 192 0.73 11.36 26.66
CA LYS A 192 0.26 11.57 28.03
C LYS A 192 -0.31 12.97 28.23
N GLN A 193 0.36 14.02 27.74
CA GLN A 193 -0.11 15.40 27.86
C GLN A 193 -1.38 15.68 27.04
N LEU A 194 -1.49 15.05 25.87
CA LEU A 194 -2.63 15.18 24.97
C LEU A 194 -3.87 14.38 25.41
N THR A 195 -3.69 13.42 26.32
CA THR A 195 -4.80 12.66 26.90
C THR A 195 -5.56 13.52 27.90
N GLN A 196 -6.85 13.77 27.65
CA GLN A 196 -7.68 14.65 28.47
C GLN A 196 -9.12 14.13 28.56
N GLY A 197 -9.82 14.58 29.59
CA GLY A 197 -11.21 14.20 29.85
C GLY A 197 -11.36 12.77 30.39
N GLU A 198 -12.60 12.38 30.63
CA GLU A 198 -12.96 11.08 31.21
C GLU A 198 -14.23 10.52 30.55
N GLY A 199 -14.47 9.21 30.72
CA GLY A 199 -15.66 8.55 30.20
C GLY A 199 -15.87 8.77 28.70
N ALA A 200 -17.08 9.14 28.30
CA ALA A 200 -17.46 9.31 26.90
C ALA A 200 -16.82 10.53 26.21
N SER A 201 -16.30 11.50 26.97
CA SER A 201 -15.61 12.68 26.43
C SER A 201 -14.09 12.55 26.51
N LYS A 202 -13.58 11.37 26.91
CA LYS A 202 -12.14 11.15 26.96
C LYS A 202 -11.57 11.19 25.55
N ARG A 203 -10.58 12.04 25.35
CA ARG A 203 -9.67 11.96 24.19
C ARG A 203 -8.38 11.29 24.63
N TYR A 204 -7.88 10.41 23.78
CA TYR A 204 -6.60 9.75 23.98
C TYR A 204 -5.48 10.51 23.27
N GLY A 205 -4.28 10.42 23.81
CA GLY A 205 -3.09 10.96 23.18
C GLY A 205 -2.72 10.23 21.90
N THR A 206 -2.86 8.90 21.88
CA THR A 206 -2.48 8.07 20.73
C THR A 206 -3.46 6.95 20.41
N TYR A 207 -3.40 6.47 19.17
CA TYR A 207 -4.04 5.25 18.69
C TYR A 207 -3.01 4.32 18.02
N PHE A 208 -2.93 3.06 18.46
CA PHE A 208 -1.98 2.05 17.96
C PHE A 208 -2.65 0.75 17.51
N HIS A 209 -3.74 0.85 16.75
CA HIS A 209 -4.51 -0.32 16.35
C HIS A 209 -4.86 -0.29 14.87
N GLY A 210 -4.78 -1.45 14.21
CA GLY A 210 -5.23 -1.60 12.83
C GLY A 210 -6.75 -1.78 12.72
N PRO A 211 -7.27 -1.94 11.49
CA PRO A 211 -8.61 -2.49 11.29
C PRO A 211 -8.71 -3.97 11.73
N GLN A 212 -9.88 -4.60 11.59
CA GLN A 212 -10.15 -6.01 11.93
C GLN A 212 -9.71 -6.43 13.34
N GLY A 213 -10.02 -5.62 14.35
CA GLY A 213 -9.68 -5.93 15.74
C GLY A 213 -8.28 -5.50 16.16
N GLY A 214 -7.57 -4.69 15.36
CA GLY A 214 -6.27 -4.13 15.74
C GLY A 214 -5.07 -4.75 15.02
N GLY A 215 -5.29 -5.69 14.10
CA GLY A 215 -4.31 -6.66 13.61
C GLY A 215 -3.18 -6.18 12.69
N TRP A 216 -2.78 -4.90 12.74
CA TRP A 216 -1.58 -4.44 12.03
C TRP A 216 -0.32 -4.70 12.86
N MET A 217 0.58 -5.51 12.31
CA MET A 217 1.79 -5.97 12.98
C MET A 217 2.81 -4.86 13.21
N GLU A 218 2.73 -3.76 12.48
CA GLU A 218 3.57 -2.58 12.63
C GLU A 218 3.46 -2.00 14.05
N PHE A 219 2.29 -2.09 14.68
CA PHE A 219 2.11 -1.62 16.06
C PHE A 219 2.73 -2.56 17.11
N LEU A 220 3.13 -3.76 16.71
CA LEU A 220 3.89 -4.72 17.52
C LEU A 220 5.40 -4.66 17.21
N LYS A 221 5.82 -3.77 16.29
CA LYS A 221 7.20 -3.58 15.84
C LYS A 221 7.66 -2.13 15.89
N LEU A 222 7.01 -1.27 16.69
CA LEU A 222 7.24 0.18 16.69
C LEU A 222 8.73 0.57 16.78
N LYS A 223 9.48 -0.01 17.73
CA LYS A 223 10.92 0.26 17.86
C LYS A 223 11.77 -0.57 16.90
N MET A 224 11.30 -1.75 16.49
CA MET A 224 11.99 -2.57 15.48
C MET A 224 12.02 -1.84 14.13
N ALA A 225 10.92 -1.17 13.77
CA ALA A 225 10.75 -0.44 12.51
C ALA A 225 11.71 0.75 12.35
N ASN A 226 12.30 1.26 13.44
CA ASN A 226 13.29 2.34 13.41
C ASN A 226 14.73 1.81 13.40
N GLN A 227 15.01 0.80 12.57
CA GLN A 227 16.36 0.23 12.39
C GLN A 227 16.66 0.02 10.91
N PRO A 228 17.92 0.21 10.47
CA PRO A 228 18.28 0.03 9.06
C PRO A 228 18.12 -1.42 8.58
N GLN A 229 18.27 -2.39 9.48
CA GLN A 229 18.20 -3.83 9.24
C GLN A 229 17.43 -4.49 10.38
N ASP A 230 17.00 -5.74 10.18
CA ASP A 230 16.33 -6.55 11.20
C ASP A 230 15.11 -5.84 11.84
N ALA A 231 14.34 -5.15 11.00
CA ALA A 231 13.15 -4.39 11.38
C ALA A 231 11.85 -5.24 11.45
N ASP A 232 11.99 -6.57 11.36
CA ASP A 232 10.87 -7.53 11.37
C ASP A 232 11.05 -8.62 12.45
N PHE A 233 10.02 -9.42 12.73
CA PHE A 233 10.07 -10.56 13.65
C PHE A 233 10.97 -11.71 13.17
N LEU A 234 11.26 -11.73 11.88
CA LEU A 234 12.18 -12.66 11.23
C LEU A 234 13.36 -11.89 10.64
N LYS A 235 14.55 -12.49 10.71
CA LYS A 235 15.75 -12.03 10.02
C LYS A 235 15.66 -12.41 8.54
N ALA A 236 16.53 -11.83 7.72
CA ALA A 236 16.57 -12.11 6.27
C ALA A 236 16.83 -13.58 5.93
N ASP A 237 17.47 -14.35 6.81
CA ASP A 237 17.70 -15.80 6.67
C ASP A 237 16.51 -16.66 7.13
N GLY A 238 15.39 -16.03 7.53
CA GLY A 238 14.19 -16.67 8.05
C GLY A 238 14.29 -17.11 9.51
N SER A 239 15.42 -16.88 10.19
CA SER A 239 15.53 -17.15 11.63
C SER A 239 14.76 -16.12 12.45
N SER A 240 14.50 -16.45 13.72
CA SER A 240 13.79 -15.54 14.63
C SER A 240 14.63 -14.30 14.94
N ASN A 241 13.96 -13.14 15.01
CA ASN A 241 14.52 -11.87 15.45
C ASN A 241 13.90 -11.36 16.76
N LEU A 242 13.20 -12.23 17.50
CA LEU A 242 12.51 -11.86 18.73
C LEU A 242 13.46 -11.70 19.94
N ASP A 243 14.73 -12.09 19.78
CA ASP A 243 15.82 -11.82 20.72
C ASP A 243 16.35 -10.38 20.60
N ASN A 244 15.93 -9.63 19.57
CA ASN A 244 16.28 -8.22 19.42
C ASN A 244 15.69 -7.41 20.59
N PRO A 245 16.52 -6.62 21.34
CA PRO A 245 16.05 -5.82 22.47
C PRO A 245 14.87 -4.90 22.13
N THR A 246 14.82 -4.38 20.91
CA THR A 246 13.74 -3.48 20.47
C THR A 246 12.37 -4.15 20.38
N PHE A 247 12.30 -5.48 20.29
CA PHE A 247 11.02 -6.19 20.41
C PHE A 247 10.48 -6.08 21.83
N ARG A 248 11.30 -6.37 22.86
CA ARG A 248 10.94 -6.15 24.27
C ARG A 248 10.58 -4.69 24.52
N GLU A 249 11.41 -3.76 24.08
CA GLU A 249 11.15 -2.33 24.29
C GLU A 249 9.85 -1.86 23.61
N THR A 250 9.45 -2.49 22.50
CA THR A 250 8.14 -2.23 21.87
C THR A 250 7.00 -2.69 22.78
N LEU A 251 7.09 -3.89 23.37
CA LEU A 251 6.09 -4.39 24.30
C LEU A 251 5.99 -3.51 25.55
N GLU A 252 7.14 -3.07 26.10
CA GLU A 252 7.22 -2.15 27.23
C GLU A 252 6.56 -0.81 26.92
N LEU A 253 6.85 -0.23 25.74
CA LEU A 253 6.21 1.01 25.28
C LEU A 253 4.68 0.84 25.17
N ARG A 254 4.20 -0.27 24.59
CA ARG A 254 2.77 -0.54 24.47
C ARG A 254 2.08 -0.68 25.83
N VAL A 255 2.71 -1.39 26.77
CA VAL A 255 2.19 -1.56 28.14
C VAL A 255 2.19 -0.23 28.89
N ARG A 256 3.31 0.53 28.87
CA ARG A 256 3.41 1.86 29.48
C ARG A 256 2.27 2.75 29.01
N MET A 257 2.10 2.90 27.70
CA MET A 257 1.14 3.85 27.15
C MET A 257 -0.33 3.43 27.34
N GLU A 258 -0.65 2.14 27.27
CA GLU A 258 -2.03 1.67 27.41
C GLU A 258 -2.44 1.46 28.88
N LYS A 259 -1.56 0.86 29.70
CA LYS A 259 -1.90 0.41 31.05
C LYS A 259 -1.47 1.38 32.15
N GLU A 260 -0.31 2.00 32.01
CA GLU A 260 0.27 2.86 33.06
C GLU A 260 -0.15 4.32 32.86
N ASP A 261 0.18 4.89 31.70
CA ASP A 261 -0.14 6.27 31.34
C ASP A 261 -1.60 6.43 30.89
N GLN A 262 -2.26 5.34 30.50
CA GLN A 262 -3.63 5.32 29.97
C GLN A 262 -3.86 6.33 28.83
N SER A 263 -2.81 6.57 28.05
CA SER A 263 -2.71 7.58 27.00
C SER A 263 -2.93 7.02 25.60
N SER A 264 -2.85 5.70 25.44
CA SER A 264 -3.27 4.98 24.24
C SER A 264 -4.71 4.47 24.37
N VAL A 265 -5.46 4.49 23.27
CA VAL A 265 -6.76 3.81 23.18
C VAL A 265 -6.61 2.33 23.59
N PRO A 266 -7.40 1.80 24.54
CA PRO A 266 -7.30 0.42 25.00
C PRO A 266 -7.66 -0.61 23.94
N TYR A 267 -6.94 -1.73 23.90
CA TYR A 267 -7.24 -2.83 22.98
C TYR A 267 -8.66 -3.39 23.17
N THR A 268 -9.16 -3.42 24.41
CA THR A 268 -10.53 -3.87 24.73
C THR A 268 -11.61 -3.03 24.06
N ASP A 269 -11.36 -1.74 23.86
CA ASP A 269 -12.31 -0.82 23.21
C ASP A 269 -12.35 -1.10 21.72
N ILE A 270 -11.21 -1.44 21.11
CA ILE A 270 -11.13 -1.84 19.71
C ILE A 270 -12.00 -3.07 19.45
N ILE A 271 -11.87 -4.11 20.28
CA ILE A 271 -12.63 -5.35 20.12
C ILE A 271 -14.13 -5.10 20.34
N SER A 272 -14.48 -4.44 21.45
CA SER A 272 -15.89 -4.30 21.87
C SER A 272 -16.67 -3.30 21.01
N GLN A 273 -16.05 -2.22 20.58
CA GLN A 273 -16.70 -1.12 19.84
C GLN A 273 -16.38 -1.12 18.34
N LYS A 274 -15.45 -1.98 17.89
CA LYS A 274 -14.98 -2.06 16.49
C LYS A 274 -14.46 -0.72 15.98
N LEU A 275 -13.66 -0.04 16.81
CA LEU A 275 -13.09 1.27 16.49
C LEU A 275 -12.21 1.22 15.23
N ASN A 276 -12.20 2.32 14.49
CA ASN A 276 -11.41 2.49 13.28
C ASN A 276 -10.53 3.73 13.39
N TYR A 277 -9.25 3.62 13.01
CA TYR A 277 -8.28 4.71 13.11
C TYR A 277 -8.73 6.01 12.44
N ARG A 278 -9.40 5.94 11.27
CA ARG A 278 -9.91 7.13 10.57
C ARG A 278 -10.90 7.88 11.43
N THR A 279 -11.90 7.15 11.94
CA THR A 279 -12.93 7.72 12.81
C THR A 279 -12.32 8.31 14.07
N GLN A 280 -11.36 7.63 14.70
CA GLN A 280 -10.73 8.12 15.93
C GLN A 280 -9.94 9.42 15.70
N PHE A 281 -9.22 9.54 14.60
CA PHE A 281 -8.47 10.76 14.28
C PHE A 281 -9.38 11.91 13.83
N PHE A 282 -10.25 11.69 12.82
CA PHE A 282 -11.11 12.75 12.28
C PHE A 282 -12.19 13.23 13.27
N ASN A 283 -12.64 12.38 14.20
CA ASN A 283 -13.51 12.82 15.30
C ASN A 283 -12.73 13.36 16.51
N GLN A 284 -11.41 13.56 16.38
CA GLN A 284 -10.54 14.12 17.41
C GLN A 284 -10.54 13.31 18.74
N SER A 285 -10.92 12.02 18.67
CA SER A 285 -10.92 11.10 19.83
C SER A 285 -9.51 10.57 20.13
N ALA A 286 -8.60 10.61 19.14
CA ALA A 286 -7.17 10.40 19.31
C ALA A 286 -6.41 11.62 18.74
N SER A 287 -5.49 12.16 19.53
CA SER A 287 -4.72 13.37 19.17
C SER A 287 -3.58 13.08 18.19
N MET A 288 -3.01 11.87 18.28
CA MET A 288 -1.94 11.42 17.41
C MET A 288 -2.25 10.01 16.89
N ILE A 289 -1.91 9.74 15.63
CA ILE A 289 -1.93 8.36 15.11
C ILE A 289 -0.63 8.06 14.36
N THR A 290 0.00 6.94 14.71
CA THR A 290 1.11 6.38 13.93
C THR A 290 0.51 5.57 12.79
N ILE A 291 0.79 5.95 11.55
CA ILE A 291 0.07 5.43 10.38
C ILE A 291 0.96 5.54 9.13
N GLY A 292 0.60 4.91 8.01
CA GLY A 292 1.32 5.12 6.76
C GLY A 292 0.79 6.29 5.92
N SER A 293 1.65 6.76 5.03
CA SER A 293 1.39 7.91 4.15
C SER A 293 0.28 7.68 3.10
N TRP A 294 -0.32 6.48 3.03
CA TRP A 294 -1.55 6.28 2.27
C TRP A 294 -2.69 7.17 2.76
N MET A 295 -2.61 7.71 3.99
CA MET A 295 -3.54 8.71 4.52
C MET A 295 -3.48 10.06 3.80
N ASN A 296 -2.42 10.34 3.02
CA ASN A 296 -2.23 11.63 2.35
C ASN A 296 -3.42 12.03 1.47
N THR A 297 -4.05 11.06 0.78
CA THR A 297 -5.20 11.33 -0.12
C THR A 297 -6.47 11.74 0.61
N GLU A 298 -6.53 11.56 1.93
CA GLU A 298 -7.68 11.93 2.77
C GLU A 298 -7.30 12.89 3.90
N ILE A 299 -6.03 13.31 4.02
CA ILE A 299 -5.51 14.07 5.17
C ILE A 299 -6.21 15.43 5.37
N GLY A 300 -6.64 16.08 4.28
CA GLY A 300 -7.45 17.30 4.30
C GLY A 300 -8.97 17.06 4.42
N GLY A 301 -9.39 15.82 4.74
CA GLY A 301 -10.78 15.41 4.83
C GLY A 301 -11.45 15.09 3.50
N THR A 302 -12.52 14.31 3.57
CA THR A 302 -13.38 13.89 2.46
C THR A 302 -14.86 14.11 2.82
N ASP A 303 -15.79 13.81 1.90
CA ASP A 303 -17.22 13.85 2.21
C ASP A 303 -17.64 12.82 3.27
N LYS A 304 -16.88 11.72 3.41
CA LYS A 304 -17.16 10.65 4.39
C LYS A 304 -16.50 10.92 5.75
N VAL A 305 -15.35 11.60 5.74
CA VAL A 305 -14.57 11.95 6.94
C VAL A 305 -14.14 13.41 6.82
N PRO A 306 -15.00 14.37 7.20
CA PRO A 306 -14.68 15.79 7.09
C PRO A 306 -13.55 16.17 8.05
N LEU A 307 -12.80 17.23 7.70
CA LEU A 307 -11.76 17.78 8.56
C LEU A 307 -12.16 19.16 9.10
N ASP A 308 -12.33 19.26 10.42
CA ASP A 308 -12.71 20.49 11.11
C ASP A 308 -11.55 21.17 11.88
N PHE A 309 -10.42 20.50 12.11
CA PHE A 309 -9.24 20.98 12.85
C PHE A 309 -7.96 21.08 12.00
N GLN A 310 -6.90 21.69 12.52
CA GLN A 310 -5.59 21.78 11.85
C GLN A 310 -4.79 20.48 12.01
N VAL A 311 -4.20 19.96 10.93
CA VAL A 311 -3.40 18.74 10.91
C VAL A 311 -1.93 19.06 10.66
N ALA A 312 -1.04 18.41 11.40
CA ALA A 312 0.38 18.36 11.11
C ALA A 312 0.87 16.91 10.98
N VAL A 313 2.06 16.76 10.43
CA VAL A 313 2.73 15.47 10.28
C VAL A 313 4.12 15.54 10.89
N ALA A 314 4.48 14.52 11.65
CA ALA A 314 5.80 14.36 12.23
C ALA A 314 6.47 13.06 11.77
N PRO A 315 7.81 13.01 11.74
CA PRO A 315 8.55 11.81 11.41
C PRO A 315 8.27 10.68 12.38
N TYR A 316 8.48 9.45 11.92
CA TYR A 316 8.45 8.27 12.77
C TYR A 316 9.47 8.42 13.92
N PRO A 317 9.09 8.19 15.19
CA PRO A 317 9.99 8.44 16.31
C PRO A 317 11.22 7.55 16.29
N LYS A 318 12.33 8.12 16.77
CA LYS A 318 13.61 7.41 16.88
C LYS A 318 13.65 6.54 18.13
N ASN A 319 14.48 5.51 18.12
CA ASN A 319 14.74 4.72 19.33
C ASN A 319 15.60 5.50 20.34
N LYS A 320 16.65 6.18 19.86
CA LYS A 320 17.54 7.03 20.68
C LYS A 320 17.75 8.38 20.03
N GLU A 321 18.07 9.40 20.84
CA GLU A 321 18.38 10.75 20.35
C GLU A 321 19.50 10.76 19.31
N SER A 322 20.51 9.89 19.47
CA SER A 322 21.66 9.78 18.58
C SER A 322 21.36 9.08 17.25
N ASP A 323 20.22 8.41 17.12
CA ASP A 323 19.89 7.64 15.93
C ASP A 323 19.54 8.58 14.76
N PRO A 324 19.75 8.15 13.51
CA PRO A 324 19.36 8.94 12.34
C PRO A 324 17.83 9.05 12.25
N ILE A 325 17.36 10.24 11.87
CA ILE A 325 15.93 10.49 11.64
C ILE A 325 15.43 9.84 10.34
N GLY A 326 14.15 9.48 10.35
CA GLY A 326 13.40 9.10 9.14
C GLY A 326 13.29 7.61 8.87
N LEU A 327 14.04 6.75 9.57
CA LEU A 327 13.90 5.29 9.44
C LEU A 327 12.52 4.82 9.93
N THR A 328 11.83 4.09 9.07
CA THR A 328 10.45 3.66 9.29
C THR A 328 10.07 2.47 8.43
N SER A 329 8.99 1.79 8.81
CA SER A 329 8.33 0.81 7.94
C SER A 329 7.82 1.49 6.66
N VAL A 330 8.02 0.83 5.52
CA VAL A 330 7.56 1.32 4.21
C VAL A 330 6.80 0.21 3.51
N SER A 331 5.65 0.55 2.93
CA SER A 331 4.99 -0.30 1.93
C SER A 331 5.22 0.24 0.51
N THR A 332 5.18 -0.66 -0.46
CA THR A 332 5.24 -0.35 -1.89
C THR A 332 4.21 -1.20 -2.63
N ASP A 333 3.85 -0.77 -3.84
CA ASP A 333 3.28 -1.67 -4.81
C ASP A 333 4.43 -2.39 -5.55
N TYR A 334 4.46 -3.72 -5.47
CA TYR A 334 5.39 -4.57 -6.22
C TYR A 334 4.79 -4.81 -7.59
N VAL A 335 5.30 -4.10 -8.60
CA VAL A 335 4.79 -4.17 -9.97
C VAL A 335 5.66 -5.16 -10.76
N ALA A 336 5.09 -6.31 -11.08
CA ALA A 336 5.77 -7.44 -11.69
C ALA A 336 5.27 -7.71 -13.11
N VAL A 337 6.14 -8.32 -13.93
CA VAL A 337 5.73 -8.93 -15.20
C VAL A 337 5.30 -10.37 -14.91
N ALA A 338 4.16 -10.80 -15.46
CA ALA A 338 3.70 -12.16 -15.29
C ALA A 338 4.61 -13.15 -16.06
N ALA A 339 5.04 -14.22 -15.40
CA ALA A 339 5.96 -15.23 -15.97
C ALA A 339 5.43 -15.91 -17.24
N LYS A 340 4.09 -15.98 -17.39
CA LYS A 340 3.40 -16.58 -18.54
C LYS A 340 2.94 -15.56 -19.59
N SER A 341 3.27 -14.28 -19.44
CA SER A 341 2.94 -13.27 -20.45
C SER A 341 3.57 -13.61 -21.79
N LYS A 342 2.84 -13.34 -22.88
CA LYS A 342 3.35 -13.43 -24.26
C LYS A 342 4.04 -12.14 -24.73
N HIS A 343 3.92 -11.06 -23.94
CA HIS A 343 4.37 -9.71 -24.27
C HIS A 343 5.29 -9.17 -23.15
N LYS A 344 6.26 -9.97 -22.73
CA LYS A 344 7.11 -9.67 -21.56
C LYS A 344 7.92 -8.39 -21.72
N GLU A 345 8.44 -8.12 -22.92
CA GLU A 345 9.22 -6.91 -23.20
C GLU A 345 8.33 -5.66 -23.12
N GLU A 346 7.13 -5.69 -23.72
CA GLU A 346 6.17 -4.58 -23.65
C GLU A 346 5.63 -4.38 -22.23
N ALA A 347 5.35 -5.47 -21.51
CA ALA A 347 4.95 -5.44 -20.10
C ALA A 347 6.07 -4.82 -19.24
N TYR A 348 7.32 -5.23 -19.43
CA TYR A 348 8.46 -4.66 -18.72
C TYR A 348 8.61 -3.17 -18.99
N LYS A 349 8.48 -2.72 -20.25
CA LYS A 349 8.53 -1.29 -20.60
C LYS A 349 7.47 -0.48 -19.85
N PHE A 350 6.24 -1.00 -19.75
CA PHE A 350 5.20 -0.36 -18.94
C PHE A 350 5.56 -0.36 -17.46
N VAL A 351 6.01 -1.49 -16.90
CA VAL A 351 6.41 -1.57 -15.48
C VAL A 351 7.53 -0.56 -15.16
N ARG A 352 8.54 -0.46 -16.02
CA ARG A 352 9.64 0.48 -15.87
C ARG A 352 9.17 1.93 -15.97
N TRP A 353 8.36 2.26 -16.97
CA TRP A 353 7.78 3.60 -17.12
C TRP A 353 6.87 3.96 -15.93
N TYR A 354 5.98 3.05 -15.54
CA TYR A 354 5.03 3.27 -14.45
C TYR A 354 5.73 3.55 -13.13
N THR A 355 6.75 2.76 -12.79
CA THR A 355 7.52 2.91 -11.54
C THR A 355 8.50 4.08 -11.56
N THR A 356 8.61 4.82 -12.67
CA THR A 356 9.41 6.04 -12.78
C THR A 356 8.53 7.25 -13.08
N GLU A 357 8.36 7.60 -14.36
CA GLU A 357 7.61 8.75 -14.82
C GLU A 357 6.10 8.61 -14.54
N GLY A 358 5.57 7.39 -14.65
CA GLY A 358 4.14 7.13 -14.50
C GLY A 358 3.59 7.48 -13.11
N GLN A 359 4.35 7.26 -12.03
CA GLN A 359 3.95 7.70 -10.68
C GLN A 359 3.83 9.23 -10.56
N ILE A 360 4.68 9.97 -11.28
CA ILE A 360 4.61 11.45 -11.28
C ILE A 360 3.34 11.90 -12.01
N VAL A 361 3.02 11.26 -13.15
CA VAL A 361 1.77 11.50 -13.90
C VAL A 361 0.54 11.15 -13.06
N GLN A 362 0.62 10.05 -12.33
CA GLN A 362 -0.41 9.55 -11.42
C GLN A 362 -0.79 10.63 -10.41
N GLY A 363 0.21 11.22 -9.74
CA GLY A 363 0.06 12.35 -8.83
C GLY A 363 -0.75 12.05 -7.56
N LYS A 364 -0.86 10.77 -7.18
CA LYS A 364 -1.62 10.32 -6.00
C LYS A 364 -0.77 9.66 -4.91
N ASN A 365 0.40 9.16 -5.27
CA ASN A 365 1.33 8.53 -4.34
C ASN A 365 2.73 9.13 -4.50
N ILE A 366 3.54 9.03 -3.46
CA ILE A 366 4.95 9.41 -3.53
C ILE A 366 5.69 8.31 -4.29
N PRO A 367 6.44 8.60 -5.36
CA PRO A 367 7.16 7.58 -6.12
C PRO A 367 8.27 6.94 -5.30
N ALA A 368 8.51 5.64 -5.52
CA ALA A 368 9.69 4.95 -5.00
C ALA A 368 10.98 5.26 -5.78
N TRP A 369 10.88 5.87 -6.96
CA TRP A 369 12.04 6.22 -7.76
C TRP A 369 12.87 7.34 -7.09
N GLN A 370 14.17 7.11 -6.89
CA GLN A 370 15.05 8.03 -6.17
C GLN A 370 15.36 9.32 -6.94
N GLN A 371 15.19 9.33 -8.26
CA GLN A 371 15.48 10.52 -9.07
C GLN A 371 14.39 11.59 -8.99
N VAL A 372 13.29 11.32 -8.28
CA VAL A 372 12.23 12.32 -8.03
C VAL A 372 12.74 13.38 -7.06
N LYS A 373 12.78 14.62 -7.55
CA LYS A 373 13.27 15.77 -6.79
C LYS A 373 12.24 16.25 -5.77
N SER A 374 12.69 16.97 -4.75
CA SER A 374 11.83 17.53 -3.70
C SER A 374 10.72 18.42 -4.27
N GLU A 375 10.98 19.20 -5.32
CA GLU A 375 9.96 20.05 -5.97
C GLU A 375 8.86 19.23 -6.66
N GLN A 376 9.21 18.05 -7.18
CA GLN A 376 8.23 17.12 -7.77
C GLN A 376 7.41 16.45 -6.68
N VAL A 377 8.02 16.09 -5.55
CA VAL A 377 7.29 15.62 -4.36
C VAL A 377 6.30 16.69 -3.90
N GLU A 378 6.73 17.95 -3.84
CA GLU A 378 5.86 19.06 -3.46
C GLU A 378 4.66 19.21 -4.41
N GLY A 379 4.88 19.15 -5.73
CA GLY A 379 3.79 19.21 -6.72
C GLY A 379 2.81 18.03 -6.64
N ILE A 380 3.30 16.84 -6.28
CA ILE A 380 2.43 15.69 -6.00
C ILE A 380 1.60 15.94 -4.75
N ILE A 381 2.19 16.48 -3.68
CA ILE A 381 1.45 16.86 -2.47
C ILE A 381 0.39 17.94 -2.77
N ASP A 382 0.70 18.94 -3.59
CA ASP A 382 -0.30 19.93 -4.02
C ASP A 382 -1.48 19.27 -4.74
N THR A 383 -1.20 18.32 -5.64
CA THR A 383 -2.24 17.56 -6.36
C THR A 383 -3.08 16.72 -5.41
N ILE A 384 -2.45 16.08 -4.43
CA ILE A 384 -3.12 15.28 -3.40
C ILE A 384 -4.05 16.17 -2.56
N LEU A 385 -3.52 17.27 -2.01
CA LEU A 385 -4.28 18.18 -1.15
C LEU A 385 -5.43 18.85 -1.92
N ALA A 386 -5.22 19.26 -3.17
CA ALA A 386 -6.27 19.82 -4.01
C ALA A 386 -7.45 18.84 -4.24
N GLY A 387 -7.24 17.54 -4.06
CA GLY A 387 -8.30 16.53 -4.09
C GLY A 387 -9.11 16.38 -2.79
N THR A 388 -8.69 17.04 -1.70
CA THR A 388 -9.33 16.99 -0.38
C THR A 388 -10.31 18.15 -0.16
N LYS A 389 -11.11 18.11 0.91
CA LYS A 389 -12.14 19.13 1.17
C LYS A 389 -11.63 20.38 1.87
N SER A 390 -10.63 20.24 2.73
CA SER A 390 -10.06 21.31 3.55
C SER A 390 -8.52 21.33 3.45
N PRO A 391 -7.94 21.45 2.24
CA PRO A 391 -6.48 21.44 2.07
C PRO A 391 -5.74 22.48 2.89
N GLU A 392 -6.36 23.64 3.13
CA GLU A 392 -5.81 24.75 3.91
C GLU A 392 -5.62 24.45 5.39
N LYS A 393 -6.22 23.36 5.90
CA LYS A 393 -6.06 22.90 7.29
C LYS A 393 -4.89 21.94 7.48
N VAL A 394 -4.20 21.58 6.40
CA VAL A 394 -3.04 20.68 6.45
C VAL A 394 -1.78 21.51 6.45
N ASP A 395 -0.92 21.30 7.44
CA ASP A 395 0.43 21.86 7.47
C ASP A 395 1.29 21.16 6.41
N LYS A 396 1.18 21.67 5.17
CA LYS A 396 1.89 21.17 3.98
C LYS A 396 3.40 21.05 4.22
N LYS A 397 3.99 22.02 4.93
CA LYS A 397 5.43 22.03 5.19
C LYS A 397 5.83 20.81 6.01
N SER A 398 5.13 20.56 7.12
CA SER A 398 5.40 19.39 7.98
C SER A 398 5.26 18.06 7.24
N LEU A 399 4.26 17.97 6.34
CA LEU A 399 4.03 16.80 5.49
C LEU A 399 5.17 16.58 4.49
N VAL A 400 5.55 17.61 3.73
CA VAL A 400 6.63 17.53 2.73
C VAL A 400 7.96 17.21 3.40
N ASP A 401 8.31 17.94 4.47
CA ASP A 401 9.55 17.71 5.22
C ASP A 401 9.64 16.26 5.69
N THR A 402 8.57 15.74 6.31
CA THR A 402 8.51 14.36 6.82
C THR A 402 8.72 13.34 5.70
N LEU A 403 8.01 13.48 4.58
CA LEU A 403 8.10 12.52 3.47
C LEU A 403 9.46 12.53 2.78
N VAL A 404 10.11 13.70 2.70
CA VAL A 404 11.44 13.84 2.08
C VAL A 404 12.52 13.20 2.95
N ILE A 405 12.43 13.31 4.28
CA ILE A 405 13.43 12.72 5.18
C ILE A 405 13.22 11.23 5.46
N SER A 406 12.01 10.70 5.22
CA SER A 406 11.70 9.29 5.43
C SER A 406 12.60 8.35 4.61
N LYS A 407 13.02 7.26 5.25
CA LYS A 407 13.86 6.21 4.68
C LYS A 407 13.27 4.85 5.01
N ALA A 408 13.29 3.95 4.05
CA ALA A 408 12.90 2.57 4.30
C ALA A 408 13.92 1.90 5.22
N SER A 409 13.42 1.27 6.27
CA SER A 409 14.12 0.15 6.89
C SER A 409 14.20 -0.98 5.88
N ALA A 410 15.31 -1.75 5.88
CA ALA A 410 15.46 -2.85 4.94
C ALA A 410 14.31 -3.85 5.09
N ILE A 411 13.73 -4.24 3.96
CA ILE A 411 12.70 -5.26 3.92
C ILE A 411 13.41 -6.61 3.92
N ALA A 412 13.11 -7.45 4.92
CA ALA A 412 13.55 -8.83 4.89
C ALA A 412 12.74 -9.60 3.83
N PRO A 413 13.38 -10.41 2.97
CA PRO A 413 12.70 -11.39 2.16
C PRO A 413 11.74 -12.20 3.02
N PRO A 414 10.44 -12.23 2.69
CA PRO A 414 9.49 -12.90 3.53
C PRO A 414 9.68 -14.42 3.49
N SER A 415 9.62 -15.04 4.66
CA SER A 415 9.65 -16.51 4.76
C SER A 415 8.28 -17.10 4.42
N SER A 416 8.24 -18.34 3.91
CA SER A 416 6.98 -19.02 3.57
C SER A 416 6.03 -19.19 4.77
N TYR A 417 6.58 -19.20 6.00
CA TYR A 417 5.87 -19.35 7.26
C TYR A 417 5.65 -18.02 8.00
N GLN A 418 5.91 -16.87 7.37
CA GLN A 418 5.80 -15.56 8.02
C GLN A 418 4.39 -15.26 8.54
N ALA A 419 3.34 -15.70 7.84
CA ALA A 419 1.96 -15.54 8.28
C ALA A 419 1.71 -16.28 9.62
N GLU A 420 2.19 -17.50 9.77
CA GLU A 420 2.08 -18.28 11.02
C GLU A 420 2.86 -17.61 12.16
N VAL A 421 4.02 -17.02 11.85
CA VAL A 421 4.82 -16.26 12.82
C VAL A 421 4.05 -15.02 13.29
N TYR A 422 3.47 -14.26 12.36
CA TYR A 422 2.69 -13.05 12.69
C TYR A 422 1.47 -13.38 13.55
N GLU A 423 0.75 -14.45 13.21
CA GLU A 423 -0.38 -14.94 14.00
C GLU A 423 0.06 -15.32 15.42
N ALA A 424 1.15 -16.08 15.56
CA ALA A 424 1.68 -16.46 16.86
C ALA A 424 2.13 -15.25 17.70
N VAL A 425 2.77 -14.26 17.09
CA VAL A 425 3.19 -13.02 17.78
C VAL A 425 1.96 -12.22 18.22
N ASN A 426 0.95 -12.06 17.35
CA ASN A 426 -0.27 -11.33 17.67
C ASN A 426 -1.01 -11.97 18.85
N GLU A 427 -1.23 -13.28 18.83
CA GLU A 427 -1.94 -13.97 19.92
C GLU A 427 -1.25 -13.84 21.29
N GLU A 428 0.08 -13.87 21.33
CA GLU A 428 0.82 -13.68 22.58
C GLU A 428 0.77 -12.21 23.05
N TYR A 429 0.81 -11.26 22.12
CA TYR A 429 0.59 -9.85 22.43
C TYR A 429 -0.83 -9.57 22.96
N GLU A 430 -1.86 -10.21 22.39
CA GLU A 430 -3.22 -10.08 22.89
C GLU A 430 -3.34 -10.53 24.34
N LYS A 431 -2.71 -11.66 24.69
CA LYS A 431 -2.68 -12.13 26.09
C LYS A 431 -1.98 -11.11 27.00
N LEU A 432 -0.88 -10.50 26.55
CA LEU A 432 -0.18 -9.46 27.31
C LEU A 432 -1.08 -8.25 27.55
N ILE A 433 -1.63 -7.67 26.47
CA ILE A 433 -2.38 -6.43 26.55
C ILE A 433 -3.75 -6.61 27.21
N LEU A 434 -4.28 -7.84 27.25
CA LEU A 434 -5.48 -8.18 28.04
C LEU A 434 -5.17 -8.52 29.50
N GLY A 435 -3.90 -8.52 29.92
CA GLY A 435 -3.48 -8.76 31.30
C GLY A 435 -3.46 -10.25 31.70
N ASN A 436 -3.46 -11.16 30.72
CA ASN A 436 -3.41 -12.61 30.95
C ASN A 436 -1.98 -13.15 31.16
N GLN A 437 -0.96 -12.35 30.82
CA GLN A 437 0.46 -12.66 31.04
C GLN A 437 1.29 -11.37 31.12
N ASP A 438 2.50 -11.47 31.67
CA ASP A 438 3.48 -10.37 31.70
C ASP A 438 4.42 -10.41 30.48
N ILE A 439 5.27 -9.38 30.34
CA ILE A 439 6.19 -9.22 29.21
C ILE A 439 7.18 -10.38 29.12
N ASP A 440 7.70 -10.87 30.25
CA ASP A 440 8.70 -11.95 30.26
C ASP A 440 8.09 -13.27 29.78
N GLN A 441 6.87 -13.57 30.24
CA GLN A 441 6.12 -14.73 29.78
C GLN A 441 5.73 -14.59 28.30
N THR A 442 5.34 -13.41 27.84
CA THR A 442 5.07 -13.15 26.41
C THR A 442 6.29 -13.44 25.56
N LEU A 443 7.44 -12.86 25.88
CA LEU A 443 8.68 -13.06 25.12
C LEU A 443 9.06 -14.53 25.06
N LYS A 444 8.98 -15.24 26.20
CA LYS A 444 9.26 -16.68 26.25
C LYS A 444 8.28 -17.47 25.37
N SER A 445 6.98 -17.28 25.54
CA SER A 445 5.95 -17.98 24.77
C SER A 445 6.09 -17.72 23.27
N THR A 446 6.27 -16.46 22.87
CA THR A 446 6.41 -16.10 21.46
C THR A 446 7.67 -16.73 20.86
N GLN A 447 8.81 -16.69 21.56
CA GLN A 447 10.04 -17.30 21.08
C GLN A 447 9.89 -18.82 20.89
N GLU A 448 9.31 -19.53 21.85
CA GLU A 448 9.08 -20.98 21.78
C GLU A 448 8.17 -21.34 20.60
N ARG A 449 7.07 -20.59 20.42
CA ARG A 449 6.11 -20.81 19.33
C ARG A 449 6.73 -20.53 17.95
N VAL A 450 7.42 -19.41 17.81
CA VAL A 450 8.06 -19.03 16.53
C VAL A 450 9.18 -20.00 16.17
N ASN A 451 10.00 -20.43 17.12
CA ASN A 451 11.02 -21.46 16.86
C ASN A 451 10.39 -22.77 16.39
N LYS A 452 9.27 -23.19 16.99
CA LYS A 452 8.56 -24.40 16.55
C LYS A 452 8.02 -24.28 15.12
N ILE A 453 7.49 -23.11 14.74
CA ILE A 453 7.02 -22.83 13.37
C ILE A 453 8.19 -22.91 12.40
N ILE A 454 9.30 -22.25 12.71
CA ILE A 454 10.54 -22.28 11.90
C ILE A 454 11.03 -23.72 11.74
N ASP A 455 11.15 -24.47 12.83
CA ASP A 455 11.66 -25.86 12.81
C ASP A 455 10.76 -26.80 12.01
N SER A 456 9.45 -26.59 12.04
CA SER A 456 8.49 -27.40 11.26
C SER A 456 8.55 -27.11 9.75
N ASN A 457 9.15 -25.97 9.37
CA ASN A 457 9.27 -25.52 7.98
C ASN A 457 10.70 -25.64 7.42
N LYS A 458 11.68 -26.10 8.22
CA LYS A 458 13.02 -26.43 7.72
C LYS A 458 12.92 -27.66 6.80
N LYS A 459 13.39 -27.51 5.55
CA LYS A 459 13.45 -28.59 4.55
C LYS A 459 14.64 -29.51 4.77
#